data_AF-A0A4Z0HW64-F1
#
_entry.id   AF-A0A4Z0HW64-F1
#
_cell.length_a   1.000
_cell.length_b   1.000
_cell.length_c   1.000
_cell.angle_alpha   90.00
_cell.angle_beta   90.00
_cell.angle_gamma   90.00
#
_symmetry.space_group_name_H-M   'P 1'
#
loop_
_entity.id
_entity.type
_entity.pdbx_description
1 polymer ?
#
loop_
_entity_poly.entity_id
_entity_poly.type
_entity_poly.pdbx_seq_one_letter_code
_entity_poly.pdbx_strand_id
1 'polypeptide(L)'
;MSTTRRRRPALIALVCLGAAGCLALAWWQWTRYESASGTFQNLGYALQWPMFAGFCFYAYYKFVRYEDVPPERPSGDVTEIPAGLLPERPKAAATDAGDQELSEYNAYLAELAKSDQPEKKDRTDR
;
A
#
# COMPACT_ATOMS: atom_id res chain seq x y z
N MET A 1 -7.36 5.56 -18.98
CA MET A 1 -7.62 6.61 -17.95
C MET A 1 -7.29 6.01 -16.58
N SER A 2 -6.24 6.50 -15.92
CA SER A 2 -5.78 5.96 -14.62
C SER A 2 -6.91 6.00 -13.58
N THR A 3 -7.21 4.86 -12.96
CA THR A 3 -8.29 4.66 -11.98
C THR A 3 -8.22 5.64 -10.80
N THR A 4 -7.01 6.10 -10.50
CA THR A 4 -6.67 7.09 -9.49
C THR A 4 -7.40 8.42 -9.69
N ARG A 5 -7.46 8.92 -10.94
CA ARG A 5 -8.08 10.21 -11.25
C ARG A 5 -9.60 10.21 -11.06
N ARG A 6 -10.25 9.05 -11.22
CA ARG A 6 -11.70 8.88 -10.99
C ARG A 6 -12.08 8.90 -9.50
N ARG A 7 -11.15 8.56 -8.60
CA ARG A 7 -11.40 8.51 -7.15
C ARG A 7 -11.22 9.86 -6.46
N ARG A 8 -10.49 10.80 -7.07
CA ARG A 8 -10.26 12.15 -6.54
C ARG A 8 -11.52 12.89 -6.07
N PRO A 9 -12.64 12.97 -6.83
CA PRO A 9 -13.84 13.66 -6.34
C PRO A 9 -14.47 12.98 -5.12
N ALA A 10 -14.46 11.64 -5.06
CA ALA A 10 -14.98 10.91 -3.91
C ALA A 10 -14.11 11.16 -2.65
N LEU A 11 -12.79 11.22 -2.81
CA LEU A 11 -11.87 11.55 -1.71
C LEU A 11 -12.05 13.01 -1.24
N ILE A 12 -12.26 13.95 -2.16
CA ILE A 12 -12.57 15.34 -1.80
C ILE A 12 -13.87 15.40 -0.99
N ALA A 13 -14.93 14.74 -1.46
CA ALA A 13 -16.20 14.68 -0.74
C ALA A 13 -16.03 14.08 0.66
N LEU A 14 -15.27 12.99 0.79
CA LEU A 14 -14.94 12.39 2.08
C LEU A 14 -14.22 13.36 3.02
N VAL A 15 -13.21 14.10 2.51
CA VAL A 15 -12.44 15.09 3.29
C VAL A 15 -13.34 16.24 3.73
N CYS A 16 -14.15 16.78 2.83
CA CYS A 16 -15.11 17.83 3.16
C CYS A 16 -16.12 17.38 4.21
N LEU A 17 -16.65 16.16 4.09
CA LEU A 17 -17.60 15.61 5.04
C LEU A 17 -16.96 15.37 6.42
N GLY A 18 -15.73 14.84 6.46
CA GLY A 18 -14.97 14.67 7.69
C GLY A 18 -14.65 16.02 8.37
N ALA A 19 -14.21 17.01 7.60
CA ALA A 19 -13.94 18.36 8.10
C ALA A 19 -15.21 19.04 8.62
N ALA A 20 -16.33 18.95 7.90
CA ALA A 20 -17.62 19.48 8.35
C ALA A 20 -18.07 18.81 9.66
N GLY A 21 -17.91 17.48 9.79
CA GLY A 21 -18.19 16.76 11.02
C GLY A 21 -17.34 17.26 12.20
N CYS A 22 -16.04 17.47 11.98
CA CYS A 22 -15.16 18.04 13.00
C CYS A 22 -15.59 19.45 13.40
N LEU A 23 -15.94 20.33 12.46
CA LEU A 23 -16.40 21.68 12.76
C LEU A 23 -17.76 21.69 13.48
N ALA A 24 -18.67 20.76 13.15
CA ALA A 24 -19.92 20.59 13.87
C ALA A 24 -19.69 20.16 15.33
N LEU A 25 -18.72 19.26 15.58
CA LEU A 25 -18.31 18.89 16.94
C LEU A 25 -17.65 20.05 17.68
N ALA A 26 -16.80 20.84 17.00
CA ALA A 26 -16.20 22.04 17.55
C ALA A 26 -17.27 23.03 18.01
N TRP A 27 -18.26 23.29 17.15
CA TRP A 27 -19.40 24.15 17.43
C TRP A 27 -20.20 23.65 18.64
N TRP A 28 -20.51 22.35 18.66
CA TRP A 28 -21.22 21.75 19.79
C TRP A 28 -20.43 21.89 21.09
N GLN A 29 -19.12 21.64 21.07
CA GLN A 29 -18.28 21.81 22.26
C GLN A 29 -18.19 23.27 22.72
N TRP A 30 -18.13 24.22 21.78
CA TRP A 30 -18.20 25.65 22.09
C TRP A 30 -19.49 26.00 22.84
N THR A 31 -20.64 25.57 22.32
CA THR A 31 -21.94 25.80 23.01
C THR A 31 -22.02 25.13 24.39
N ARG A 32 -21.35 23.99 24.57
CA ARG A 32 -21.28 23.30 25.88
C ARG A 32 -20.32 23.99 26.84
N TYR A 33 -19.29 24.67 26.34
CA TYR A 33 -18.41 25.51 27.14
C TYR A 33 -19.11 26.77 27.65
N GLU A 34 -19.97 27.41 26.85
CA GLU A 34 -20.73 28.61 27.27
C GLU A 34 -21.87 28.31 28.26
N SER A 35 -22.24 27.05 28.43
CA SER A 35 -23.29 26.63 29.35
C SER A 35 -22.86 26.72 30.83
N ALA A 36 -23.80 26.80 31.77
CA ALA A 36 -23.51 26.87 33.21
C ALA A 36 -22.67 25.70 33.78
N SER A 37 -22.61 24.58 33.06
CA SER A 37 -21.78 23.41 33.39
C SER A 37 -20.52 23.29 32.51
N GLY A 38 -20.09 24.37 31.86
CA GLY A 38 -18.94 24.39 30.97
C GLY A 38 -17.62 24.22 31.71
N THR A 39 -16.67 23.48 31.11
CA THR A 39 -15.33 23.27 31.66
C THR A 39 -14.26 23.65 30.63
N PHE A 40 -13.04 23.94 31.10
CA PHE A 40 -11.89 24.20 30.21
C PHE A 40 -11.58 23.02 29.26
N GLN A 41 -11.97 21.80 29.62
CA GLN A 41 -11.82 20.65 28.75
C GLN A 41 -12.72 20.77 27.49
N ASN A 42 -13.95 21.28 27.64
CA ASN A 42 -14.84 21.55 26.49
C ASN A 42 -14.23 22.58 25.55
N LEU A 43 -13.63 23.64 26.09
CA LEU A 43 -12.91 24.65 25.30
C LEU A 43 -11.72 24.03 24.55
N GLY A 44 -10.94 23.18 25.23
CA GLY A 44 -9.86 22.42 24.61
C GLY A 44 -10.36 21.61 23.41
N TYR A 45 -11.47 20.88 23.56
CA TYR A 45 -12.06 20.14 22.44
C TYR A 45 -12.61 21.06 21.35
N ALA A 46 -13.26 22.17 21.69
CA ALA A 46 -13.75 23.15 20.72
C ALA A 46 -12.62 23.71 19.84
N LEU A 47 -11.41 23.85 20.37
CA LEU A 47 -10.22 24.28 19.63
C LEU A 47 -9.46 23.12 18.95
N GLN A 48 -9.52 21.92 19.52
CA GLN A 48 -8.88 20.72 18.98
C GLN A 48 -9.57 20.22 17.70
N TRP A 49 -10.90 20.21 17.66
CA TRP A 49 -11.66 19.71 16.51
C TRP A 49 -11.38 20.49 15.21
N PRO A 50 -11.25 21.83 15.19
CA PRO A 50 -10.81 22.59 14.02
C PRO A 50 -9.41 22.21 13.54
N MET A 51 -8.47 21.88 14.45
CA MET A 51 -7.14 21.41 14.05
C MET A 51 -7.25 20.06 13.32
N PHE A 52 -8.13 19.16 13.76
CA PHE A 52 -8.39 17.91 13.04
C PHE A 52 -9.07 18.13 11.69
N ALA A 53 -9.99 19.10 11.57
CA ALA A 53 -10.54 19.49 10.27
C ALA A 53 -9.44 19.94 9.30
N GLY A 54 -8.50 20.79 9.77
CA GLY A 54 -7.31 21.18 9.01
C GLY A 54 -6.42 19.98 8.63
N PHE A 55 -6.25 19.04 9.56
CA PHE A 55 -5.51 17.81 9.31
C PHE A 55 -6.12 16.96 8.20
N CYS A 56 -7.46 16.87 8.09
CA CYS A 56 -8.11 16.16 6.98
C CYS A 56 -7.71 16.73 5.61
N PHE A 57 -7.68 18.06 5.46
CA PHE A 57 -7.22 18.72 4.24
C PHE A 57 -5.72 18.50 4.00
N TYR A 58 -4.90 18.60 5.04
CA TYR A 58 -3.47 18.35 4.95
C TYR A 58 -3.16 16.92 4.49
N ALA A 59 -3.85 15.92 5.05
CA ALA A 59 -3.72 14.53 4.67
C ALA A 59 -4.09 14.31 3.20
N TYR A 60 -5.18 14.92 2.72
CA TYR A 60 -5.55 14.89 1.31
C TYR A 60 -4.50 15.55 0.41
N TYR A 61 -4.00 16.73 0.78
CA TYR A 61 -2.94 17.41 0.05
C TYR A 61 -1.69 16.52 -0.06
N LYS A 62 -1.25 15.93 1.05
CA LYS A 62 -0.10 15.02 1.08
C LYS A 62 -0.35 13.77 0.24
N PHE A 63 -1.55 13.20 0.32
CA PHE A 63 -1.96 12.06 -0.49
C PHE A 63 -1.84 12.37 -1.99
N VAL A 64 -2.42 13.49 -2.46
CA VAL A 64 -2.32 13.90 -3.87
C VAL A 64 -0.86 14.11 -4.27
N ARG A 65 -0.07 14.78 -3.42
CA ARG A 65 1.36 14.98 -3.67
C ARG A 65 2.13 13.67 -3.79
N TYR A 66 1.81 12.65 -2.99
CA TYR A 66 2.45 11.34 -3.07
C TYR A 66 1.99 10.52 -4.28
N GLU A 67 0.75 10.69 -4.75
CA GLU A 67 0.29 10.06 -6.00
C GLU A 67 0.95 10.67 -7.25
N ASP A 68 1.23 11.98 -7.22
CA ASP A 68 1.80 12.70 -8.36
C ASP A 68 3.33 12.56 -8.45
N VAL A 69 4.02 12.23 -7.35
CA VAL A 69 5.47 11.96 -7.35
C VAL A 69 5.72 10.53 -7.84
N PRO A 70 6.43 10.31 -8.96
CA PRO A 70 6.83 8.98 -9.40
C PRO A 70 7.64 8.31 -8.28
N PRO A 71 7.42 7.02 -7.96
CA PRO A 71 8.25 6.33 -7.00
C PRO A 71 9.69 6.44 -7.46
N GLU A 72 10.55 6.97 -6.59
CA GLU A 72 11.97 7.06 -6.83
C GLU A 72 12.45 5.62 -7.01
N ARG A 73 12.76 5.25 -8.27
CA ARG A 73 13.33 3.94 -8.54
C ARG A 73 14.67 3.93 -7.82
N PRO A 74 14.93 2.98 -6.91
CA PRO A 74 16.25 2.85 -6.32
C PRO A 74 17.24 2.79 -7.49
N SER A 75 18.13 3.77 -7.53
CA SER A 75 19.03 4.01 -8.64
C SER A 75 20.14 2.99 -8.60
N GLY A 76 19.88 1.76 -9.07
CA GLY A 76 20.84 0.75 -9.53
C GLY A 76 21.93 0.25 -8.57
N ASP A 77 22.26 0.97 -7.52
CA ASP A 77 23.37 0.71 -6.63
C ASP A 77 22.83 0.06 -5.37
N VAL A 78 23.37 -1.13 -5.09
CA VAL A 78 23.12 -1.96 -3.91
C VAL A 78 21.85 -2.82 -3.98
N THR A 79 21.79 -3.72 -4.96
CA THR A 79 21.09 -5.02 -4.80
C THR A 79 22.07 -6.20 -4.73
N GLU A 80 23.36 -5.93 -4.58
CA GLU A 80 24.34 -6.95 -4.22
C GLU A 80 24.45 -6.98 -2.70
N ILE A 81 23.92 -8.04 -2.09
CA ILE A 81 24.26 -8.37 -0.70
C ILE A 81 25.78 -8.64 -0.71
N PRO A 82 26.60 -7.90 0.07
CA PRO A 82 28.04 -8.12 0.13
C PRO A 82 28.33 -9.61 0.34
N ALA A 83 29.24 -10.17 -0.47
CA ALA A 83 29.50 -11.62 -0.48
C ALA A 83 29.90 -12.20 0.89
N GLY A 84 30.27 -11.35 1.86
CA GLY A 84 30.58 -11.74 3.25
C GLY A 84 29.43 -11.59 4.26
N LEU A 85 28.25 -11.12 3.86
CA LEU A 85 27.07 -10.99 4.75
C LEU A 85 26.15 -12.21 4.71
N LEU A 86 26.28 -13.05 3.70
CA LEU A 86 25.57 -14.32 3.64
C LEU A 86 26.45 -15.41 4.25
N PRO A 87 25.94 -16.23 5.18
CA PRO A 87 26.59 -17.48 5.55
C PRO A 87 26.90 -18.27 4.28
N GLU A 88 28.12 -18.81 4.20
CA GLU A 88 28.53 -19.66 3.09
C GLU A 88 27.49 -20.77 2.93
N ARG A 89 26.85 -20.84 1.76
CA ARG A 89 25.79 -21.81 1.51
C ARG A 89 26.38 -23.19 1.76
N PRO A 90 25.84 -23.99 2.70
CA PRO A 90 26.30 -25.35 2.89
C PRO A 90 26.25 -26.03 1.53
N LYS A 91 27.40 -26.50 1.05
CA LYS A 91 27.45 -27.34 -0.14
C LYS A 91 26.56 -28.53 0.18
N ALA A 92 25.42 -28.63 -0.50
CA ALA A 92 24.48 -29.72 -0.28
C ALA A 92 25.29 -31.02 -0.31
N ALA A 93 25.34 -31.73 0.80
CA ALA A 93 25.87 -33.07 0.81
C ALA A 93 25.03 -33.83 -0.22
N ALA A 94 25.70 -34.42 -1.22
CA ALA A 94 25.05 -35.31 -2.16
C ALA A 94 24.28 -36.34 -1.34
N THR A 95 22.96 -36.20 -1.31
CA THR A 95 22.08 -37.05 -0.54
C THR A 95 21.61 -38.12 -1.52
N ASP A 96 22.45 -39.14 -1.67
CA ASP A 96 22.32 -40.26 -2.63
C ASP A 96 21.02 -41.10 -2.45
N ALA A 97 20.06 -40.67 -1.62
CA ALA A 97 18.79 -41.34 -1.38
C ALA A 97 17.54 -40.48 -1.68
N GLY A 98 17.68 -39.17 -1.88
CA GLY A 98 16.58 -38.26 -2.23
C GLY A 98 16.43 -37.98 -3.72
N ASP A 99 17.44 -38.35 -4.52
CA ASP A 99 17.57 -37.94 -5.91
C ASP A 99 16.61 -38.66 -6.87
N GLN A 100 16.22 -39.91 -6.57
CA GLN A 100 15.35 -40.67 -7.45
C GLN A 100 13.92 -40.10 -7.49
N GLU A 101 13.28 -39.93 -6.33
CA GLU A 101 11.90 -39.40 -6.25
C GLU A 101 11.83 -37.95 -6.75
N LEU A 102 12.85 -37.14 -6.45
CA LEU A 102 12.98 -35.77 -6.97
C LEU A 102 13.17 -35.75 -8.49
N SER A 103 13.91 -36.70 -9.06
CA SER A 103 14.11 -36.79 -10.51
C SER A 103 12.81 -37.13 -11.25
N GLU A 104 12.01 -38.04 -10.69
CA GLU A 104 10.71 -38.43 -11.25
C GLU A 104 9.71 -37.27 -11.17
N TYR A 105 9.69 -36.56 -10.05
CA TYR A 105 8.84 -35.38 -9.89
C TYR A 105 9.24 -34.24 -10.84
N ASN A 106 10.54 -33.98 -11.01
CA ASN A 106 11.02 -32.97 -11.94
C ASN A 106 10.73 -33.36 -13.41
N ALA A 107 10.80 -34.64 -13.75
CA ALA A 107 10.41 -35.15 -15.07
C ALA A 107 8.91 -34.94 -15.34
N TYR A 108 8.07 -35.24 -14.35
CA TYR A 108 6.63 -34.99 -14.42
C TYR A 108 6.30 -33.49 -14.59
N LEU A 109 6.95 -32.61 -13.82
CA LEU A 109 6.78 -31.16 -13.99
C LEU A 109 7.22 -30.68 -15.38
N ALA A 110 8.29 -31.25 -15.94
CA ALA A 110 8.76 -30.91 -17.27
C ALA A 110 7.79 -31.38 -18.38
N GLU A 111 7.13 -32.52 -18.18
CA GLU A 111 6.08 -33.00 -19.08
C GLU A 111 4.82 -32.13 -19.01
N LEU A 112 4.42 -31.73 -17.81
CA LEU A 112 3.31 -30.80 -17.64
C LEU A 112 3.64 -29.45 -18.28
N ALA A 113 4.85 -28.93 -18.08
CA ALA A 113 5.29 -27.67 -18.71
C ALA A 113 5.34 -27.75 -20.23
N LYS A 114 5.63 -28.91 -20.82
CA LYS A 114 5.54 -29.13 -22.28
C LYS A 114 4.10 -29.18 -22.76
N SER A 115 3.21 -29.78 -21.96
CA SER A 115 1.79 -29.92 -22.28
C SER A 115 1.00 -28.62 -22.09
N ASP A 116 1.45 -27.76 -21.18
CA ASP A 116 0.89 -26.44 -20.86
C ASP A 116 1.43 -25.32 -21.76
N GLN A 117 2.26 -25.63 -22.77
CA GLN A 117 2.55 -24.68 -23.84
C GLN A 117 1.35 -24.66 -24.79
N PRO A 118 0.46 -23.65 -24.74
CA PRO A 118 -0.62 -23.54 -25.71
C PRO A 118 0.00 -23.35 -27.08
N GLU A 119 -0.19 -24.33 -27.96
CA GLU A 119 -0.25 -24.29 -29.42
C GLU A 119 0.08 -22.93 -30.06
N LYS A 120 1.30 -22.42 -29.86
CA LYS A 120 1.77 -21.16 -30.47
C LYS A 120 2.41 -21.48 -31.80
N LYS A 121 1.71 -22.26 -32.62
CA LYS A 121 2.19 -22.66 -33.94
C LYS A 121 1.06 -23.08 -34.89
N ASP A 122 0.07 -22.21 -35.13
CA ASP A 122 -0.58 -22.16 -36.46
C ASP A 122 -1.48 -20.92 -36.71
N ARG A 123 -0.98 -19.70 -36.45
CA ARG A 123 -1.65 -18.47 -36.93
C ARG A 123 -0.67 -17.36 -37.34
N THR A 124 0.25 -17.72 -38.22
CA THR A 124 1.01 -16.79 -39.07
C THR A 124 1.45 -17.59 -40.29
N ASP A 125 0.52 -17.85 -41.20
CA ASP A 125 0.74 -18.01 -42.64
C ASP A 125 -0.58 -18.40 -43.34
N ARG A 126 -1.48 -17.43 -43.51
CA ARG A 126 -2.42 -17.36 -44.64
C ARG A 126 -2.99 -15.96 -44.80
#